data_AF-A0A6G3X750-F1
#
_entry.id   AF-A0A6G3X750-F1
#
_cell.length_a   1.000
_cell.length_b   1.000
_cell.length_c   1.000
_cell.angle_alpha   90.00
_cell.angle_beta   90.00
_cell.angle_gamma   90.00
#
_symmetry.space_group_name_H-M   'P 1'
#
loop_
_entity.id
_entity.type
_entity.pdbx_description
1 polymer ?
#
loop_
_entity_poly.entity_id
_entity_poly.type
_entity_poly.pdbx_seq_one_letter_code
_entity_poly.pdbx_strand_id
1 'polypeptide(L)'
;IGGEFDLSAGVMVTSSALISSMFSYQMTANVWVGVFVSLLVTLAIGAFNGFMLTRTKLPSFIITLGTFLMLTGLNLGFTKLISGTVSTKAIGDMEGFDSARALFASTLTLGGVEFKVTILWWAALV
;
A
#
# COMPACT_ATOMS: atom_id res chain seq x y z
N ILE A 1 17.12 -12.55 2.45
CA ILE A 1 17.08 -12.19 3.90
C ILE A 1 18.50 -11.99 4.39
N GLY A 2 19.20 -10.99 3.85
CA GLY A 2 20.65 -10.79 4.05
C GLY A 2 20.96 -9.32 4.33
N GLY A 3 21.07 -8.98 5.61
CA GLY A 3 21.75 -7.77 6.11
C GLY A 3 21.12 -6.40 5.85
N GLU A 4 20.14 -6.27 4.94
CA GLU A 4 19.52 -4.99 4.59
C GLU A 4 18.17 -4.81 5.28
N PHE A 5 18.01 -3.69 5.99
CA PHE A 5 16.79 -3.34 6.72
C PHE A 5 15.96 -2.35 5.90
N ASP A 6 14.80 -2.79 5.40
CA ASP A 6 13.83 -1.94 4.72
C ASP A 6 12.77 -1.44 5.70
N LEU A 7 13.00 -0.24 6.24
CA LEU A 7 12.05 0.42 7.12
C LEU A 7 10.84 1.01 6.37
N SER A 8 10.97 1.19 5.04
CA SER A 8 9.91 1.80 4.24
C SER A 8 8.74 0.84 3.96
N ALA A 9 8.96 -0.47 4.09
CA ALA A 9 7.93 -1.49 3.90
C ALA A 9 6.65 -1.25 4.71
N GLY A 10 6.79 -0.86 5.99
CA GLY A 10 5.63 -0.56 6.83
C GLY A 10 4.83 0.65 6.37
N VAL A 11 5.51 1.73 5.97
CA VAL A 11 4.86 2.96 5.47
C VAL A 11 4.26 2.76 4.09
N MET A 12 4.87 1.92 3.24
CA MET A 12 4.33 1.60 1.91
C MET A 12 2.95 0.95 1.97
N VAL A 13 2.68 0.10 2.97
CA VAL A 13 1.34 -0.49 3.16
C VAL A 13 0.31 0.62 3.39
N THR A 14 0.59 1.53 4.32
CA THR A 14 -0.31 2.66 4.61
C THR A 14 -0.45 3.61 3.42
N SER A 15 0.65 3.96 2.75
CA SER A 15 0.64 4.78 1.53
C SER A 15 -0.21 4.14 0.43
N SER A 16 -0.10 2.83 0.21
CA SER A 16 -0.88 2.13 -0.82
C SER A 16 -2.38 2.19 -0.56
N ALA A 17 -2.79 2.05 0.71
CA ALA A 17 -4.18 2.15 1.12
C ALA A 17 -4.72 3.57 0.91
N LEU A 18 -3.93 4.59 1.30
CA LEU A 18 -4.29 6.01 1.11
C LEU A 18 -4.40 6.36 -0.38
N ILE A 19 -3.43 5.97 -1.21
CA ILE A 19 -3.45 6.24 -2.65
C ILE A 19 -4.67 5.58 -3.30
N SER A 20 -4.94 4.31 -2.97
CA SER A 20 -6.09 3.58 -3.51
C SER A 20 -7.42 4.23 -3.12
N SER A 21 -7.60 4.56 -1.85
CA SER A 21 -8.85 5.15 -1.35
C SER A 21 -9.05 6.56 -1.87
N MET A 22 -8.02 7.41 -1.87
CA MET A 22 -8.10 8.78 -2.35
C MET A 22 -8.33 8.84 -3.86
N PHE A 23 -7.64 8.00 -4.63
CA PHE A 23 -7.81 8.00 -6.08
C PHE A 23 -9.23 7.56 -6.47
N SER A 24 -9.71 6.47 -5.87
CA SER A 24 -11.08 5.97 -6.09
C SER A 24 -12.11 7.05 -5.72
N TYR A 25 -11.98 7.64 -4.53
CA TYR A 25 -12.93 8.61 -4.00
C TYR A 25 -12.95 9.92 -4.82
N GLN A 26 -11.78 10.50 -5.12
CA GLN A 26 -11.70 11.80 -5.79
C GLN A 26 -12.02 11.75 -7.27
N MET A 27 -11.73 10.64 -7.95
CA MET A 27 -12.06 10.46 -9.37
C MET A 27 -13.42 9.81 -9.58
N THR A 28 -14.15 9.51 -8.50
CA THR A 28 -15.41 8.72 -8.54
C THR A 28 -15.23 7.42 -9.34
N ALA A 29 -14.02 6.85 -9.27
CA ALA A 29 -13.60 5.70 -10.06
C ALA A 29 -13.86 4.40 -9.31
N ASN A 30 -14.03 3.31 -10.06
CA ASN A 30 -14.16 1.97 -9.48
C ASN A 30 -12.94 1.64 -8.59
N VAL A 31 -13.17 0.98 -7.46
CA VAL A 31 -12.14 0.64 -6.46
C VAL A 31 -10.96 -0.13 -7.08
N TRP A 32 -11.20 -0.94 -8.11
CA TRP A 32 -10.13 -1.62 -8.84
C TRP A 32 -9.13 -0.68 -9.48
N VAL A 33 -9.57 0.46 -10.01
CA VAL A 33 -8.68 1.48 -10.57
C VAL A 33 -7.77 2.04 -9.48
N GLY A 34 -8.31 2.32 -8.29
CA GLY A 34 -7.53 2.72 -7.12
C GLY A 34 -6.49 1.67 -6.73
N VAL A 35 -6.85 0.39 -6.74
CA VAL A 35 -5.93 -0.74 -6.47
C VAL A 35 -4.79 -0.82 -7.50
N PHE A 36 -5.10 -0.68 -8.79
CA PHE A 36 -4.06 -0.69 -9.83
C PHE A 36 -3.13 0.51 -9.72
N VAL A 37 -3.67 1.71 -9.48
CA VAL A 37 -2.88 2.93 -9.31
C VAL A 37 -1.97 2.82 -8.09
N SER A 38 -2.49 2.35 -6.95
CA SER A 38 -1.67 2.20 -5.75
C SER A 38 -0.55 1.17 -5.93
N LEU A 39 -0.83 0.07 -6.63
CA LEU A 39 0.18 -0.94 -6.98
C LEU A 39 1.29 -0.37 -7.87
N LEU A 40 0.94 0.40 -8.91
CA LEU A 40 1.93 1.03 -9.78
C LEU A 40 2.82 2.01 -9.01
N VAL A 41 2.23 2.81 -8.12
CA VAL A 41 2.99 3.78 -7.31
C VAL A 41 3.92 3.07 -6.31
N THR A 42 3.45 2.03 -5.61
CA THR A 42 4.31 1.31 -4.66
C THR A 42 5.41 0.53 -5.35
N LEU A 43 5.15 -0.05 -6.53
CA LEU A 43 6.20 -0.65 -7.35
C LEU A 43 7.24 0.38 -7.79
N ALA A 44 6.81 1.58 -8.20
CA ALA A 44 7.73 2.65 -8.58
C ALA A 44 8.61 3.10 -7.39
N ILE A 45 8.06 3.17 -6.18
CA ILE A 45 8.81 3.47 -4.96
C ILE A 45 9.81 2.36 -4.64
N GLY A 46 9.39 1.09 -4.72
CA GLY A 46 10.27 -0.06 -4.52
C GLY A 46 11.42 -0.08 -5.54
N ALA A 47 11.12 0.19 -6.81
CA ALA A 47 12.11 0.33 -7.87
C ALA A 47 13.05 1.52 -7.62
N PHE A 48 12.53 2.65 -7.13
CA PHE A 48 13.34 3.81 -6.73
C PHE A 48 14.33 3.45 -5.62
N ASN A 49 13.88 2.77 -4.55
CA ASN A 49 14.76 2.32 -3.47
C ASN A 49 15.86 1.37 -4.00
N GLY A 50 15.51 0.41 -4.85
CA GLY A 50 16.47 -0.51 -5.47
C GLY A 50 17.45 0.20 -6.41
N PHE A 51 16.97 1.17 -7.19
CA PHE A 51 17.83 1.98 -8.07
C PHE A 51 18.80 2.83 -7.25
N MET A 52 18.34 3.47 -6.19
CA MET A 52 19.19 4.27 -5.30
C MET A 52 20.25 3.40 -4.62
N LEU A 53 19.91 2.17 -4.22
CA LEU A 53 20.86 1.23 -3.64
C LEU A 53 21.98 0.88 -4.61
N THR A 54 21.64 0.51 -5.86
CA THR A 54 22.63 0.13 -6.88
C THR A 54 23.51 1.30 -7.33
N ARG A 55 22.97 2.52 -7.38
CA ARG A 55 23.70 3.72 -7.82
C ARG A 55 24.56 4.34 -6.75
N THR A 56 24.03 4.50 -5.54
CA THR A 56 24.69 5.29 -4.49
C THR A 56 25.62 4.44 -3.62
N LYS A 57 25.43 3.11 -3.60
CA LYS A 57 26.14 2.17 -2.71
C LYS A 57 26.03 2.54 -1.23
N LEU A 58 25.05 3.38 -0.88
CA LEU A 58 24.74 3.70 0.51
C LEU A 58 24.06 2.51 1.17
N PRO A 59 24.17 2.36 2.51
CA PRO A 59 23.43 1.34 3.24
C PRO A 59 21.92 1.48 3.00
N SER A 60 21.26 0.34 2.72
CA SER A 60 19.81 0.27 2.47
C SER A 60 18.97 0.90 3.59
N PHE A 61 19.45 0.86 4.83
CA PHE A 61 18.85 1.55 5.98
C PHE A 61 18.63 3.05 5.76
N ILE A 62 19.64 3.77 5.24
CA ILE A 62 19.56 5.23 5.08
C ILE A 62 18.58 5.58 3.96
N ILE A 63 18.64 4.83 2.85
CA ILE A 63 17.76 5.02 1.70
C ILE A 63 16.30 4.80 2.12
N THR A 64 16.02 3.69 2.81
CA THR A 64 14.66 3.33 3.21
C THR A 64 14.13 4.20 4.35
N LEU A 65 14.99 4.71 5.25
CA LEU A 65 14.63 5.73 6.23
C LEU A 65 14.26 7.06 5.55
N GLY A 66 15.03 7.48 4.55
CA GLY A 66 14.73 8.66 3.74
C GLY A 66 13.37 8.53 3.05
N THR A 67 13.13 7.40 2.38
CA THR A 67 11.84 7.09 1.75
C THR A 67 10.71 7.02 2.75
N PHE A 68 10.93 6.42 3.93
CA PHE A 68 9.96 6.39 5.02
C PHE A 68 9.53 7.80 5.45
N LEU A 69 10.48 8.71 5.66
CA LEU A 69 10.20 10.09 6.05
C LEU A 69 9.50 10.88 4.93
N MET A 70 9.97 10.71 3.69
CA MET A 70 9.33 11.33 2.51
C MET A 70 7.88 10.88 2.38
N LEU A 71 7.61 9.57 2.41
CA LEU A 71 6.26 9.03 2.28
C LEU A 71 5.37 9.42 3.46
N THR A 72 5.89 9.47 4.68
CA THR A 72 5.13 9.95 5.84
C THR A 72 4.69 11.40 5.65
N GLY A 73 5.62 12.27 5.21
CA GLY A 73 5.32 13.66 4.91
C GLY A 73 4.32 13.82 3.76
N LEU A 74 4.50 13.05 2.68
CA LEU A 74 3.61 13.08 1.52
C LEU A 74 2.21 12.58 1.86
N ASN A 75 2.09 11.48 2.62
CA ASN A 75 0.80 10.98 3.08
C ASN A 75 0.03 12.06 3.86
N LEU A 76 0.67 12.72 4.82
CA LEU A 76 0.03 13.79 5.59
C LEU A 76 -0.28 15.03 4.74
N GLY A 77 0.68 15.45 3.91
CA GLY A 77 0.57 16.64 3.06
C GLY A 77 -0.53 16.50 2.01
N PHE A 78 -0.53 15.41 1.24
CA PHE A 78 -1.53 15.17 0.20
C PHE A 78 -2.92 14.91 0.79
N THR A 79 -3.03 14.11 1.85
CA THR A 79 -4.33 13.86 2.48
C THR A 79 -4.94 15.17 2.97
N LYS A 80 -4.14 16.03 3.63
CA LYS A 80 -4.60 17.34 4.10
C LYS A 80 -4.96 18.28 2.94
N LEU A 81 -4.15 18.32 1.88
CA LEU A 81 -4.36 19.20 0.74
C LEU A 81 -5.63 18.84 -0.03
N ILE A 82 -5.90 17.55 -0.20
CA ILE A 82 -6.98 17.07 -1.05
C ILE A 82 -8.28 16.87 -0.26
N SER A 83 -8.21 16.29 0.94
CA SER A 83 -9.39 15.95 1.76
C SER A 83 -9.69 16.95 2.87
N GLY A 84 -8.81 17.92 3.13
CA GLY A 84 -8.94 18.89 4.22
C GLY A 84 -8.70 18.31 5.62
N THR A 85 -8.50 16.99 5.72
CA THR A 85 -8.24 16.25 6.96
C THR A 85 -7.04 15.33 6.77
N VAL A 86 -6.55 14.70 7.85
CA VAL A 86 -5.43 13.74 7.79
C VAL A 86 -5.90 12.29 7.61
N SER A 87 -7.17 12.08 7.27
CA SER A 87 -7.77 10.75 7.10
C SER A 87 -8.61 10.70 5.83
N THR A 88 -8.61 9.55 5.17
CA THR A 88 -9.40 9.32 3.96
C THR A 88 -10.80 8.87 4.31
N LYS A 89 -11.77 9.25 3.47
CA LYS A 89 -13.15 8.76 3.61
C LYS A 89 -13.23 7.26 3.30
N ALA A 90 -14.24 6.61 3.86
CA ALA A 90 -14.50 5.21 3.57
C ALA A 90 -14.93 5.05 2.11
N ILE A 91 -14.43 4.00 1.46
CA ILE A 91 -14.77 3.60 0.08
C ILE A 91 -15.67 2.36 0.05
N GLY A 92 -16.26 2.02 1.20
CA GLY A 92 -16.98 0.76 1.40
C GLY A 92 -18.31 0.65 0.65
N ASP A 93 -18.84 1.78 0.21
CA ASP A 93 -20.06 1.94 -0.58
C ASP A 93 -19.78 2.16 -2.07
N MET A 94 -18.50 2.13 -2.49
CA MET A 94 -18.11 2.37 -3.87
C MET A 94 -18.17 1.11 -4.73
N GLU A 95 -18.43 1.31 -6.02
CA GLU A 95 -18.48 0.21 -7.00
C GLU A 95 -17.14 -0.54 -7.06
N GLY A 96 -17.22 -1.88 -7.03
CA GLY A 96 -16.05 -2.76 -7.03
C GLY A 96 -15.50 -3.08 -5.64
N PHE A 97 -15.93 -2.39 -4.58
CA PHE A 97 -15.45 -2.65 -3.22
C PHE A 97 -15.72 -4.08 -2.75
N ASP A 98 -16.93 -4.62 -2.97
CA ASP A 98 -17.29 -5.98 -2.54
C ASP A 98 -16.41 -7.04 -3.20
N SER A 99 -16.12 -6.88 -4.49
CA SER A 99 -15.24 -7.78 -5.23
C SER A 99 -13.78 -7.69 -4.77
N ALA A 100 -13.28 -6.47 -4.53
CA ALA A 100 -11.93 -6.27 -3.97
C ALA A 100 -11.84 -6.84 -2.55
N ARG A 101 -12.87 -6.64 -1.73
CA ARG A 101 -12.97 -7.18 -0.37
C ARG A 101 -13.00 -8.71 -0.39
N ALA A 102 -13.73 -9.31 -1.33
CA ALA A 102 -13.75 -10.76 -1.48
C ALA A 102 -12.38 -11.33 -1.85
N LEU A 103 -11.57 -10.62 -2.65
CA LEU A 103 -10.25 -11.09 -3.04
C LEU A 103 -9.17 -10.88 -1.95
N PHE A 104 -9.16 -9.71 -1.31
CA PHE A 104 -8.07 -9.29 -0.42
C PHE A 104 -8.37 -9.46 1.07
N ALA A 105 -9.65 -9.50 1.45
CA ALA A 105 -10.09 -9.47 2.86
C ALA A 105 -11.13 -10.54 3.19
N SER A 106 -11.25 -11.60 2.38
CA SER A 106 -12.12 -12.74 2.69
C SER A 106 -11.56 -13.60 3.81
N THR A 107 -12.47 -14.24 4.52
CA THR A 107 -12.18 -15.22 5.57
C THR A 107 -12.84 -16.53 5.20
N LEU A 108 -12.07 -17.61 5.20
CA LEU A 108 -12.53 -18.97 4.96
C LEU A 108 -12.74 -19.66 6.30
N THR A 109 -13.94 -20.16 6.56
CA THR A 109 -14.24 -20.95 7.76
C THR A 109 -14.10 -22.44 7.44
N LEU A 110 -13.03 -23.07 7.92
CA LEU A 110 -12.87 -24.53 7.83
C LEU A 110 -12.91 -25.13 9.24
N GLY A 111 -13.89 -26.01 9.49
CA GLY A 111 -13.97 -26.78 10.73
C GLY A 111 -14.11 -25.94 12.01
N GLY A 112 -14.70 -24.74 11.92
CA GLY A 112 -14.86 -23.82 13.05
C GLY A 112 -13.67 -22.87 13.27
N VAL A 113 -12.65 -22.92 12.42
CA VAL A 113 -11.50 -21.98 12.45
C VAL A 113 -11.60 -21.00 11.28
N GLU A 114 -11.44 -19.71 11.59
CA GLU A 114 -11.41 -18.61 10.61
C GLU A 114 -10.00 -18.42 10.05
N PHE A 115 -9.83 -18.72 8.76
CA PHE A 115 -8.59 -18.50 8.01
C PHE A 115 -8.70 -17.25 7.16
N LYS A 116 -7.81 -16.28 7.38
CA LYS A 116 -7.73 -15.10 6.50
C LYS A 116 -7.13 -15.48 5.15
N VAL A 117 -7.71 -14.96 4.06
CA VAL A 117 -7.21 -15.14 2.70
C VAL A 117 -5.74 -14.71 2.52
N THR A 118 -5.26 -13.81 3.39
CA THR A 118 -3.85 -13.38 3.43
C THR A 118 -2.88 -14.55 3.60
N ILE A 119 -3.29 -15.64 4.27
CA ILE A 119 -2.48 -16.86 4.41
C ILE A 119 -2.30 -17.54 3.05
N LEU A 120 -3.34 -17.57 2.22
CA LEU A 120 -3.27 -18.14 0.87
C LEU A 120 -2.36 -17.31 -0.03
N TRP A 121 -2.46 -15.99 0.04
CA TRP A 121 -1.57 -15.08 -0.69
C TRP A 121 -0.11 -15.23 -0.27
N TRP A 122 0.14 -15.38 1.03
CA TRP A 122 1.48 -15.68 1.52
C TRP A 122 2.00 -17.00 0.92
N ALA A 123 1.22 -18.08 0.96
CA ALA A 123 1.63 -19.37 0.42
C ALA A 123 1.81 -19.39 -1.11
N ALA A 124 1.09 -18.53 -1.85
CA ALA A 124 1.21 -18.44 -3.30
C ALA A 124 2.39 -17.58 -3.78
N LEU A 125 2.84 -16.63 -2.96
CA LEU A 125 3.86 -15.63 -3.32
C LEU A 125 5.23 -15.86 -2.64
N VAL A 126 5.33 -16.78 -1.69
CA VAL A 126 6.58 -17.27 -1.07
C VAL A 126 7.05 -18.54 -1.76
#